data_AF-A0A7W7L9T1-F1
#
_entry.id   AF-A0A7W7L9T1-F1
#
_cell.length_a   1.000
_cell.length_b   1.000
_cell.length_c   1.000
_cell.angle_alpha   90.00
_cell.angle_beta   90.00
_cell.angle_gamma   90.00
#
_symmetry.space_group_name_H-M   'P 1'
#
loop_
_entity.id
_entity.type
_entity.pdbx_description
1 polymer ?
#
loop_
_entity_poly.entity_id
_entity_poly.type
_entity_poly.pdbx_seq_one_letter_code
_entity_poly.pdbx_strand_id
1 'polypeptide(L)'
;MQKRVRLAGVALAATLLAGGAATAATAQAAPASSETATASDVAVPGWEYIDNYRSKRACQAAGKDYAGRYKCVSWGDGTWDLYVWV
;
A
#
# COMPACT_ATOMS: atom_id res chain seq x y z
N MET A 1 20.80 7.91 -9.75
CA MET A 1 20.28 6.78 -10.55
C MET A 1 20.56 5.48 -9.82
N GLN A 2 19.55 4.85 -9.22
CA GLN A 2 19.71 3.52 -8.60
C GLN A 2 18.71 2.54 -9.21
N LYS A 3 19.25 1.54 -9.91
CA LYS A 3 18.52 0.42 -10.51
C LYS A 3 18.25 -0.61 -9.40
N ARG A 4 16.99 -0.95 -9.15
CA ARG A 4 16.63 -2.09 -8.30
C ARG A 4 16.05 -3.19 -9.18
N VAL A 5 16.93 -4.09 -9.59
CA VAL A 5 16.58 -5.38 -10.18
C VAL A 5 16.04 -6.27 -9.06
N ARG A 6 14.82 -6.80 -9.21
CA ARG A 6 14.29 -7.86 -8.36
C ARG A 6 14.03 -9.09 -9.22
N LEU A 7 15.01 -9.97 -9.23
CA LEU A 7 14.87 -11.38 -9.61
C LEU A 7 14.28 -12.18 -8.42
N ALA A 8 13.76 -13.35 -8.77
CA ALA A 8 13.32 -14.47 -7.92
C ALA A 8 11.81 -14.49 -7.65
N GLY A 9 11.09 -15.60 -7.86
CA GLY A 9 11.55 -16.94 -8.19
C GLY A 9 10.39 -17.84 -8.60
N VAL A 10 10.74 -18.85 -9.40
CA VAL A 10 9.88 -19.92 -9.90
C VAL A 10 9.56 -20.88 -8.74
N ALA A 11 8.28 -21.23 -8.57
CA ALA A 11 7.87 -22.41 -7.82
C ALA A 11 7.01 -23.29 -8.74
N LEU A 12 7.66 -24.23 -9.40
CA LEU A 12 7.04 -25.38 -10.05
C LEU A 12 6.64 -26.36 -8.94
N ALA A 13 5.34 -26.60 -8.77
CA ALA A 13 4.85 -27.72 -7.98
C ALA A 13 4.00 -28.61 -8.88
N ALA A 14 4.62 -29.67 -9.37
CA ALA A 14 3.96 -30.79 -9.99
C ALA A 14 3.62 -31.81 -8.90
N THR A 15 2.34 -32.18 -8.77
CA THR A 15 1.93 -33.39 -8.06
C THR A 15 0.98 -34.19 -8.94
N LEU A 16 1.54 -35.24 -9.53
CA LEU A 16 0.84 -36.36 -10.14
C LEU A 16 0.21 -37.19 -9.02
N LEU A 17 -1.09 -37.48 -9.11
CA LEU A 17 -1.70 -38.62 -8.44
C LEU A 17 -2.68 -39.29 -9.39
N ALA A 18 -2.21 -40.41 -9.94
CA ALA A 18 -2.98 -41.37 -10.71
C ALA A 18 -3.95 -42.13 -9.80
N GLY A 19 -5.12 -42.50 -10.33
CA GLY A 19 -5.90 -43.61 -9.78
C GLY A 19 -7.43 -43.49 -9.93
N GLY A 20 -7.97 -44.20 -10.92
CA GLY A 20 -9.16 -45.03 -10.75
C GLY A 20 -10.54 -44.37 -10.69
N ALA A 21 -11.31 -44.58 -11.77
CA ALA A 21 -12.74 -44.88 -11.80
C ALA A 21 -13.66 -44.28 -10.71
N ALA A 22 -14.50 -43.33 -11.10
CA ALA A 22 -15.95 -43.46 -10.99
C ALA A 22 -16.62 -42.17 -11.47
N THR A 23 -17.44 -42.31 -12.49
CA THR A 23 -18.45 -41.35 -12.91
C THR A 23 -19.39 -41.09 -11.75
N ALA A 24 -19.20 -39.96 -11.06
CA ALA A 24 -20.22 -39.39 -10.19
C ALA A 24 -20.11 -37.88 -10.33
N ALA A 25 -20.94 -37.32 -11.21
CA ALA A 25 -21.20 -35.89 -11.28
C ALA A 25 -21.92 -35.48 -9.99
N THR A 26 -21.16 -35.22 -8.94
CA THR A 26 -21.64 -34.43 -7.82
C THR A 26 -21.38 -32.97 -8.19
N ALA A 27 -22.47 -32.24 -8.45
CA ALA A 27 -22.44 -30.79 -8.54
C ALA A 27 -21.99 -30.26 -7.16
N GLN A 28 -20.69 -30.10 -6.98
CA GLN A 28 -20.14 -29.40 -5.83
C GLN A 28 -20.52 -27.93 -6.03
N ALA A 29 -21.47 -27.47 -5.22
CA ALA A 29 -21.71 -26.04 -5.05
C ALA A 29 -20.36 -25.39 -4.75
N ALA A 30 -19.87 -24.59 -5.70
CA ALA A 30 -18.62 -23.88 -5.54
C ALA A 30 -18.73 -23.01 -4.28
N PRO A 31 -17.72 -22.97 -3.40
CA PRO A 31 -17.68 -21.96 -2.35
C PRO A 31 -17.77 -20.61 -3.06
N ALA A 32 -18.80 -19.83 -2.72
CA ALA A 32 -18.89 -18.45 -3.18
C ALA A 32 -17.61 -17.77 -2.72
N SER A 33 -16.74 -17.45 -3.67
CA SER A 33 -15.62 -16.55 -3.43
C SER A 33 -16.24 -15.25 -2.94
N SER A 34 -16.28 -15.05 -1.62
CA SER A 34 -16.34 -13.70 -1.07
C SER A 34 -15.03 -13.07 -1.49
N GLU A 35 -15.03 -12.50 -2.69
CA GLU A 35 -14.07 -11.48 -3.05
C GLU A 35 -14.27 -10.38 -2.01
N THR A 36 -13.48 -10.45 -0.94
CA THR A 36 -13.16 -9.26 -0.16
C THR A 36 -12.53 -8.33 -1.17
N ALA A 37 -13.38 -7.49 -1.77
CA ALA A 37 -12.93 -6.36 -2.53
C ALA A 37 -12.10 -5.55 -1.54
N THR A 38 -10.78 -5.72 -1.58
CA THR A 38 -9.86 -4.72 -1.09
C THR A 38 -10.19 -3.51 -1.94
N ALA A 39 -11.08 -2.66 -1.44
CA ALA A 39 -11.30 -1.34 -1.98
C ALA A 39 -9.90 -0.73 -2.04
N SER A 40 -9.36 -0.65 -3.26
CA SER A 40 -8.24 0.22 -3.50
C SER A 40 -8.89 1.59 -3.44
N ASP A 41 -9.00 2.14 -2.23
CA ASP A 41 -9.38 3.54 -2.04
C ASP A 41 -8.43 4.33 -2.95
N VAL A 42 -8.98 4.85 -4.04
CA VAL A 42 -8.25 5.71 -4.94
C VAL A 42 -7.92 6.92 -4.10
N ALA A 43 -6.66 7.03 -3.65
CA ALA A 43 -6.20 8.17 -2.88
C ALA A 43 -6.56 9.44 -3.66
N VAL A 44 -7.52 10.21 -3.15
CA VAL A 44 -7.93 11.46 -3.77
C VAL A 44 -6.75 12.42 -3.58
N PRO A 45 -6.21 12.98 -4.67
CA PRO A 45 -5.02 13.80 -4.56
C PRO A 45 -5.30 15.01 -3.67
N GLY A 46 -4.47 15.22 -2.66
CA GLY A 46 -4.77 16.16 -1.59
C GLY A 46 -3.61 16.43 -0.64
N TRP A 47 -3.81 17.43 0.22
CA TRP A 47 -2.88 17.68 1.33
C TRP A 47 -3.24 16.78 2.50
N GLU A 48 -2.38 15.81 2.80
CA GLU A 48 -2.48 14.96 3.98
C GLU A 48 -1.69 15.58 5.13
N TYR A 49 -2.30 15.63 6.31
CA TYR A 49 -1.60 16.03 7.54
C TYR A 49 -0.73 14.88 8.03
N ILE A 50 0.53 15.17 8.33
CA ILE A 50 1.50 14.18 8.80
C ILE A 50 1.75 14.30 10.31
N ASP A 51 2.22 15.45 10.77
CA ASP A 51 2.60 15.66 12.16
C ASP A 51 2.78 17.16 12.49
N ASN A 52 2.88 17.49 13.78
CA ASN A 52 3.11 18.83 14.32
C ASN A 52 4.51 18.97 14.93
N TYR A 53 5.19 20.08 14.65
CA TYR A 53 6.56 20.34 15.07
C TYR A 53 6.69 21.65 15.83
N ARG A 54 7.48 21.67 16.92
CA ARG A 54 7.77 22.88 17.71
C ARG A 54 8.64 23.93 17.00
N SER A 55 9.11 23.66 15.79
CA SER A 55 9.91 24.64 15.04
C SER A 55 9.76 24.45 13.54
N LYS A 56 9.81 25.57 12.81
CA LYS A 56 9.80 25.60 11.35
C LYS A 56 10.92 24.74 10.74
N ARG A 57 12.08 24.68 11.40
CA ARG A 57 13.24 23.92 10.93
C ARG A 57 12.99 22.43 11.02
N ALA A 58 12.41 21.96 12.11
CA ALA A 58 12.08 20.54 12.29
C ALA A 58 11.02 20.10 11.27
N CYS A 59 9.95 20.88 11.08
CA CYS A 59 8.94 20.60 10.06
C CYS A 59 9.54 20.51 8.64
N GLN A 60 10.43 21.45 8.28
CA GLN A 60 11.09 21.41 6.96
C GLN A 60 12.07 20.24 6.82
N ALA A 61 12.76 19.84 7.89
CA ALA A 61 13.66 18.70 7.85
C ALA A 61 12.88 17.41 7.57
N ALA A 62 11.79 17.18 8.31
CA ALA A 62 10.91 16.03 8.10
C ALA A 62 10.23 16.06 6.72
N GLY A 63 9.78 17.23 6.25
CA GLY A 63 9.15 17.38 4.94
C GLY A 63 10.05 16.96 3.77
N LYS A 64 11.38 17.11 3.89
CA LYS A 64 12.34 16.73 2.85
C LYS A 64 12.46 15.22 2.64
N ASP A 65 12.05 14.42 3.61
CA ASP A 65 12.11 12.96 3.51
C ASP A 65 10.98 12.40 2.62
N TYR A 66 9.99 13.22 2.29
CA TYR A 66 8.89 12.86 1.40
C TYR A 66 9.24 13.14 -0.06
N ALA A 67 8.97 12.19 -0.96
CA ALA A 67 9.26 12.30 -2.39
C ALA A 67 8.37 13.33 -3.14
N GLY A 68 7.42 13.96 -2.46
CA GLY A 68 6.40 14.84 -3.03
C GLY A 68 6.51 16.30 -2.58
N ARG A 69 5.46 17.08 -2.91
CA ARG A 69 5.34 18.44 -2.39
C ARG A 69 5.00 18.37 -0.91
N TYR A 70 5.65 19.19 -0.11
CA TYR A 70 5.29 19.36 1.30
C TYR A 70 5.13 20.85 1.61
N LYS A 71 4.38 21.15 2.67
CA LYS A 71 4.26 22.50 3.23
C LYS A 71 4.27 22.44 4.76
N CYS A 72 4.82 23.49 5.36
CA CYS A 72 4.80 23.72 6.79
C CYS A 72 3.89 24.91 7.09
N VAL A 73 2.83 24.70 7.86
CA VAL A 73 1.85 25.74 8.21
C VAL A 73 2.02 26.11 9.69
N SER A 74 2.17 27.39 9.99
CA SER A 74 2.27 27.89 11.37
C SER A 74 0.89 28.11 11.95
N TRP A 75 0.66 27.68 13.20
CA TRP A 75 -0.57 27.93 13.95
C TRP A 75 -0.53 29.20 14.82
N GLY A 76 0.61 29.90 14.86
CA GLY A 76 0.76 31.11 15.67
C GLY A 76 1.06 30.86 17.16
N ASP A 77 0.96 29.62 17.62
CA ASP A 77 1.35 29.16 18.97
C ASP A 77 2.82 28.70 19.05
N GLY A 78 3.58 28.86 17.96
CA GLY A 78 4.95 28.41 17.82
C GLY A 78 5.10 27.01 17.23
N THR A 79 3.99 26.31 16.97
CA THR A 79 3.98 25.00 16.33
C THR A 79 3.76 25.10 14.82
N TRP A 80 4.16 24.03 14.12
CA TRP A 80 4.18 23.94 12.67
C TRP A 80 3.66 22.58 12.20
N ASP A 81 2.56 22.57 11.46
CA ASP A 81 2.02 21.35 10.86
C ASP A 81 2.70 21.05 9.53
N LEU A 82 3.10 19.80 9.37
CA LEU A 82 3.57 19.26 8.11
C LEU A 82 2.38 18.68 7.34
N TYR A 83 2.21 19.15 6.11
CA TYR A 83 1.33 18.52 5.13
C TYR A 83 2.14 18.05 3.95
N VAL A 84 1.79 16.88 3.41
CA VAL A 84 2.37 16.33 2.19
C VAL A 84 1.29 16.16 1.13
N TRP A 85 1.67 16.28 -0.12
CA TRP A 85 0.79 16.03 -1.25
C TRP A 85 0.82 14.54 -1.58
N VAL A 86 -0.32 13.88 -1.43
CA VAL A 86 -0.54 12.49 -1.82
C VAL A 86 -1.41 12.40 -3.07
#